data_AF-A0A1C5RUH7-F1
#
_entry.id   AF-A0A1C5RUH7-F1
#
_cell.length_a   1.000
_cell.length_b   1.000
_cell.length_c   1.000
_cell.angle_alpha   90.00
_cell.angle_beta   90.00
_cell.angle_gamma   90.00
#
_symmetry.space_group_name_H-M   'P 1'
#
loop_
_entity.id
_entity.type
_entity.pdbx_description
1 polymer ?
#
loop_
_entity_poly.entity_id
_entity_poly.type
_entity_poly.pdbx_seq_one_letter_code
_entity_poly.pdbx_strand_id
1 'polypeptide(L)'
;MLMHPLWEYIALFKNISWHAARDIVMNMLLFIPYGFLFSCAYVKYRKYTIILAIALSVFIEIIQLIFQLGWSEIDDVVNNTIGAFIGYKVYGRTIKK
;
A
#
# COMPACT_ATOMS: atom_id res chain seq x y z
N MET A 1 13.56 -10.77 -11.40
CA MET A 1 12.36 -10.22 -12.05
C MET A 1 11.25 -11.27 -12.12
N LEU A 2 10.99 -11.97 -11.01
CA LEU A 2 9.94 -12.99 -10.92
C LEU A 2 9.14 -12.65 -9.67
N MET A 3 7.82 -12.56 -9.84
CA MET A 3 6.87 -12.38 -8.77
C MET A 3 6.95 -13.59 -7.84
N HIS A 4 7.58 -13.42 -6.68
CA HIS A 4 7.42 -14.35 -5.58
C HIS A 4 6.31 -13.81 -4.68
N PRO A 5 5.05 -14.25 -4.85
CA PRO A 5 3.98 -13.83 -3.96
C PRO A 5 4.33 -14.24 -2.53
N LEU A 6 4.04 -13.38 -1.57
CA LEU A 6 4.23 -13.59 -0.13
C LEU A 6 5.69 -13.77 0.29
N TRP A 7 6.66 -13.37 -0.54
CA TRP A 7 8.08 -13.57 -0.26
C TRP A 7 8.56 -12.70 0.90
N GLU A 8 8.17 -11.43 0.95
CA GLU A 8 8.53 -10.55 2.07
C GLU A 8 8.01 -11.10 3.39
N TYR A 9 6.77 -11.57 3.39
CA TYR A 9 6.15 -12.19 4.54
C TYR A 9 6.89 -13.46 4.95
N ILE A 10 7.19 -14.36 4.00
CA ILE A 10 7.95 -15.59 4.28
C ILE A 10 9.35 -15.27 4.81
N ALA A 11 10.03 -14.26 4.26
CA ALA A 11 11.34 -13.81 4.70
C ALA A 11 11.30 -13.25 6.13
N LEU A 12 10.26 -12.45 6.44
CA LEU A 12 10.04 -11.91 7.77
C LEU A 12 9.83 -13.02 8.80
N PHE A 13 8.98 -14.00 8.50
CA PHE A 13 8.68 -15.10 9.43
C PHE A 13 9.82 -16.11 9.58
N LYS A 14 10.58 -16.38 8.51
CA LYS A 14 11.65 -17.38 8.56
C LYS A 14 12.94 -16.87 9.19
N ASN A 15 13.30 -15.60 8.95
CA ASN A 15 14.63 -15.10 9.30
C ASN A 15 14.63 -13.71 10.00
N ILE A 16 13.48 -13.14 10.38
CA ILE A 16 13.35 -11.75 10.87
C ILE A 16 14.23 -10.82 10.02
N SER A 17 13.96 -10.78 8.71
CA SER A 17 14.72 -9.92 7.81
C SER A 17 14.33 -8.45 8.03
N TRP A 18 15.28 -7.66 8.53
CA TRP A 18 15.09 -6.21 8.71
C TRP A 18 14.73 -5.48 7.41
N HIS A 19 15.22 -5.98 6.27
CA HIS A 19 14.90 -5.44 4.96
C HIS A 19 13.42 -5.61 4.62
N ALA A 20 12.88 -6.84 4.71
CA ALA A 20 11.45 -7.08 4.44
C ALA A 20 10.56 -6.31 5.42
N ALA A 21 10.93 -6.24 6.71
CA ALA A 21 10.18 -5.45 7.67
C ALA A 21 10.13 -3.96 7.28
N ARG A 22 11.26 -3.40 6.83
CA ARG A 22 11.35 -2.02 6.37
C ARG A 22 10.48 -1.79 5.14
N ASP A 23 10.55 -2.67 4.16
CA ASP A 23 9.89 -2.47 2.87
C ASP A 23 8.35 -2.57 3.02
N ILE A 24 7.85 -3.56 3.78
CA ILE A 24 6.45 -3.66 4.22
C ILE A 24 5.97 -2.35 4.88
N VAL A 25 6.74 -1.84 5.85
CA VAL A 25 6.35 -0.63 6.60
C VAL A 25 6.39 0.61 5.71
N MET A 26 7.39 0.74 4.85
CA MET A 26 7.51 1.89 3.94
C MET A 26 6.38 1.95 2.92
N ASN A 27 5.97 0.80 2.38
CA ASN A 27 4.83 0.70 1.46
C ASN A 27 3.52 1.10 2.16
N MET A 28 3.29 0.62 3.39
CA MET A 28 2.16 1.11 4.21
C MET A 28 2.23 2.62 4.47
N LEU A 29 3.39 3.14 4.87
CA LEU A 29 3.58 4.56 5.18
C LEU A 29 3.33 5.46 3.97
N LEU A 30 3.68 5.04 2.76
CA LEU A 30 3.45 5.79 1.53
C LEU A 30 1.94 5.98 1.25
N PHE A 31 1.14 4.96 1.52
CA PHE A 31 -0.29 4.98 1.22
C PHE A 31 -1.17 5.54 2.35
N ILE A 32 -0.64 5.70 3.57
CA ILE A 32 -1.37 6.37 4.67
C ILE A 32 -1.78 7.81 4.30
N PRO A 33 -0.87 8.69 3.85
CA PRO A 33 -1.22 10.02 3.38
C PRO A 33 -2.23 9.99 2.22
N TYR A 34 -2.04 9.08 1.26
CA TYR A 34 -2.98 8.92 0.14
C TYR A 34 -4.40 8.61 0.64
N GLY A 35 -4.55 7.62 1.52
CA GLY A 35 -5.84 7.23 2.07
C GLY A 35 -6.53 8.35 2.84
N PHE A 36 -5.76 9.13 3.60
CA PHE A 36 -6.27 10.30 4.33
C PHE A 36 -6.68 11.43 3.38
N LEU A 37 -5.77 11.85 2.51
CA LEU A 37 -5.95 13.01 1.62
C LEU A 37 -7.06 12.77 0.61
N PHE A 38 -7.14 11.57 0.00
CA PHE A 38 -8.20 11.25 -0.94
C PHE A 38 -9.58 11.32 -0.27
N SER A 39 -9.69 10.78 0.95
CA SER A 39 -10.93 10.78 1.72
C SER A 39 -11.36 12.18 2.17
N CYS A 40 -10.39 13.06 2.42
CA CYS A 40 -10.59 14.46 2.77
C CYS A 40 -10.97 15.31 1.55
N ALA A 41 -10.24 15.20 0.45
CA ALA A 41 -10.45 15.98 -0.76
C ALA A 41 -11.74 15.58 -1.49
N TYR A 42 -12.09 14.29 -1.48
CA TYR A 42 -13.22 13.74 -2.21
C TYR A 42 -14.26 13.11 -1.27
N VAL A 43 -14.80 13.90 -0.35
CA VAL A 43 -15.74 13.45 0.70
C VAL A 43 -16.92 12.62 0.17
N LYS A 44 -17.47 12.98 -1.01
CA LYS A 44 -18.56 12.26 -1.69
C LYS A 44 -18.13 10.88 -2.22
N TYR A 45 -16.86 10.74 -2.60
CA TYR A 45 -16.29 9.54 -3.22
C TYR A 45 -15.37 8.74 -2.28
N ARG A 46 -15.27 9.12 -0.99
CA ARG A 46 -14.42 8.45 0.00
C ARG A 46 -14.66 6.94 0.14
N LYS A 47 -15.84 6.44 -0.22
CA LYS A 47 -16.12 4.98 -0.22
C LYS A 47 -15.26 4.22 -1.26
N TYR A 48 -14.72 4.93 -2.25
CA TYR A 48 -13.86 4.38 -3.30
C TYR A 48 -12.36 4.46 -2.97
N THR A 49 -11.96 5.07 -1.85
CA THR A 49 -10.55 5.25 -1.47
C THR A 49 -9.76 3.94 -1.56
N ILE A 50 -10.32 2.84 -1.09
CA ILE A 50 -9.64 1.52 -1.08
C ILE A 50 -9.52 0.94 -2.49
N ILE A 51 -10.59 1.03 -3.30
CA ILE A 51 -10.56 0.52 -4.68
C ILE A 51 -9.53 1.30 -5.52
N LEU A 52 -9.47 2.61 -5.33
CA LEU A 52 -8.51 3.46 -6.02
C LEU A 52 -7.08 3.27 -5.49
N ALA A 53 -6.90 2.97 -4.20
CA ALA A 53 -5.60 2.57 -3.66
C ALA A 53 -5.10 1.27 -4.30
N ILE A 54 -5.97 0.26 -4.43
CA ILE A 54 -5.63 -1.00 -5.10
C ILE A 54 -5.27 -0.74 -6.56
N ALA A 55 -6.10 0.02 -7.28
CA ALA A 55 -5.85 0.34 -8.68
C ALA A 55 -4.53 1.12 -8.88
N LEU A 56 -4.26 2.10 -8.01
CA LEU A 56 -3.01 2.86 -8.03
C LEU A 56 -1.81 1.96 -7.71
N SER A 57 -1.93 1.07 -6.73
CA SER A 57 -0.83 0.17 -6.38
C SER A 57 -0.54 -0.82 -7.51
N VAL A 58 -1.57 -1.40 -8.13
CA VAL A 58 -1.38 -2.27 -9.31
C VAL A 58 -0.77 -1.49 -10.47
N PHE A 59 -1.15 -0.24 -10.66
CA PHE A 59 -0.55 0.62 -11.68
C PHE A 59 0.95 0.88 -11.41
N ILE A 60 1.34 1.11 -10.16
CA ILE A 60 2.74 1.26 -9.76
C ILE A 60 3.53 -0.04 -10.05
N GLU A 61 2.98 -1.19 -9.68
CA GLU A 61 3.59 -2.51 -9.98
C GLU A 61 3.79 -2.73 -11.48
N ILE A 62 2.80 -2.38 -12.30
CA ILE A 62 2.89 -2.48 -13.76
C ILE A 62 4.01 -1.58 -14.30
N ILE A 63 4.14 -0.36 -13.78
CA ILE A 63 5.23 0.55 -14.16
C ILE A 63 6.58 -0.06 -13.75
N GLN A 64 6.73 -0.55 -12.52
CA GLN A 64 7.97 -1.17 -12.06
C GLN A 64 8.36 -2.37 -12.93
N LEU A 65 7.38 -3.18 -13.33
CA LEU A 65 7.57 -4.32 -14.21
C LEU A 65 8.02 -3.91 -15.63
N ILE A 66 7.35 -2.93 -16.24
CA ILE A 66 7.65 -2.49 -17.62
C ILE A 66 9.02 -1.81 -17.69
N PHE A 67 9.32 -0.93 -16.73
CA PHE A 67 10.52 -0.10 -16.74
C PHE A 67 11.69 -0.71 -15.97
N GLN A 68 11.53 -1.93 -15.42
CA GLN A 68 12.55 -2.63 -14.63
C GLN A 68 13.12 -1.78 -13.48
N LEU A 69 12.27 -0.97 -12.85
CA LEU A 69 12.67 -0.01 -11.80
C LEU A 69 12.95 -0.69 -10.44
N GLY A 70 12.81 -2.01 -10.36
CA GLY A 70 12.99 -2.77 -9.14
C GLY A 70 12.32 -4.15 -9.23
N TRP A 71 12.07 -4.73 -8.07
CA TRP A 71 11.28 -5.95 -7.93
C TRP A 71 9.80 -5.55 -7.92
N SER A 72 8.99 -6.24 -8.73
CA SER A 72 7.53 -6.10 -8.68
C SER A 72 7.00 -7.19 -7.77
N GLU A 73 6.29 -6.79 -6.72
CA GLU A 73 5.92 -7.62 -5.59
C GLU A 73 4.43 -7.47 -5.32
N ILE A 74 3.68 -8.56 -5.47
CA ILE A 74 2.23 -8.57 -5.20
C ILE A 74 1.94 -8.18 -3.73
N ASP A 75 2.88 -8.44 -2.84
CA ASP A 75 2.81 -8.09 -1.42
C ASP A 75 2.70 -6.57 -1.21
N ASP A 76 3.29 -5.77 -2.10
CA ASP A 76 3.22 -4.32 -2.06
C ASP A 76 1.82 -3.81 -2.28
N VAL A 77 1.03 -4.46 -3.15
CA VAL A 77 -0.39 -4.14 -3.33
C VAL A 77 -1.17 -4.32 -2.03
N VAL A 78 -0.85 -5.37 -1.26
CA VAL A 78 -1.48 -5.62 0.05
C VAL A 78 -1.03 -4.56 1.05
N ASN A 79 0.27 -4.30 1.16
CA ASN A 79 0.86 -3.32 2.07
C ASN A 79 0.30 -1.91 1.82
N ASN A 80 0.30 -1.48 0.56
CA ASN A 80 -0.24 -0.20 0.12
C ASN A 80 -1.74 -0.08 0.43
N THR A 81 -2.51 -1.16 0.22
CA THR A 81 -3.94 -1.19 0.55
C THR A 81 -4.19 -1.04 2.06
N ILE A 82 -3.38 -1.72 2.89
CA ILE A 82 -3.43 -1.59 4.36
C ILE A 82 -3.11 -0.14 4.77
N GLY A 83 -2.06 0.46 4.20
CA GLY A 83 -1.72 1.86 4.42
C GLY A 83 -2.88 2.81 4.10
N ALA A 84 -3.50 2.66 2.93
CA ALA A 84 -4.64 3.47 2.51
C ALA A 84 -5.85 3.29 3.44
N PHE A 85 -6.10 2.07 3.92
CA PHE A 85 -7.16 1.80 4.89
C PHE A 85 -6.92 2.50 6.23
N ILE A 86 -5.67 2.50 6.72
CA ILE A 86 -5.30 3.23 7.93
C ILE A 86 -5.56 4.73 7.74
N GLY A 87 -5.09 5.32 6.63
CA GLY A 87 -5.33 6.74 6.30
C GLY A 87 -6.82 7.09 6.23
N TYR A 88 -7.63 6.25 5.56
CA TYR A 88 -9.09 6.40 5.49
C TYR A 88 -9.73 6.40 6.88
N LYS A 89 -9.32 5.48 7.77
CA LYS A 89 -9.83 5.39 9.14
C LYS A 89 -9.42 6.59 9.99
N VAL A 90 -8.19 7.09 9.83
CA VAL A 90 -7.71 8.31 10.52
C VAL A 90 -8.60 9.50 10.15
N TYR A 91 -8.88 9.72 8.86
CA TYR A 91 -9.80 10.76 8.41
C TYR A 91 -11.19 10.62 9.03
N GLY A 92 -11.74 9.40 9.01
CA GLY A 92 -13.06 9.11 9.60
C GLY A 92 -13.16 9.41 11.11
N ARG A 93 -12.04 9.37 11.85
CA ARG A 93 -11.98 9.79 13.26
C ARG A 93 -11.89 11.31 13.41
N THR A 94 -11.21 12.01 12.50
CA THR A 94 -11.09 13.48 12.53
C THR A 94 -12.44 14.18 12.34
N ILE A 95 -13.32 13.64 11.49
CA ILE A 95 -14.64 14.23 11.19
C ILE A 95 -15.74 13.87 12.20
N LYS A 96 -15.49 12.94 13.12
CA LYS A 96 -16.46 12.49 14.14
C LYS A 96 -16.36 13.25 15.47
N LYS A 97 -15.60 14.35 15.49
CA LYS A 97 -15.62 15.36 16.56
C LYS A 97 -16.57 16.49 16.15
#